data_AF-A0A1X1MLX9-F1
#
_entry.id   AF-A0A1X1MLX9-F1
#
_cell.length_a   1.000
_cell.length_b   1.000
_cell.length_c   1.000
_cell.angle_alpha   90.00
_cell.angle_beta   90.00
_cell.angle_gamma   90.00
#
_symmetry.space_group_name_H-M   'P 1'
#
loop_
_entity.id
_entity.type
_entity.pdbx_description
1 polymer ?
#
loop_
_entity_poly.entity_id
_entity_poly.type
_entity_poly.pdbx_seq_one_letter_code
_entity_poly.pdbx_strand_id
1 'polypeptide(L)' 'MSVGNAARPEDLVTFGDIREALGVTRQRASVIVGERRFPAPWFVSRDGTTRLWLRAEVETWLDANRPDWRG' A
#
# COMPACT_ATOMS: atom_id res chain seq x y z
N MET A 1 8.59 5.69 24.69
CA MET A 1 7.50 6.12 23.77
C MET A 1 8.17 6.72 22.55
N SER A 2 8.18 6.01 21.41
CA SER A 2 8.70 6.61 20.17
C SER A 2 7.82 7.78 19.79
N VAL A 3 8.44 8.94 19.63
CA VAL A 3 7.86 10.10 18.93
C VAL A 3 7.42 9.57 17.56
N GLY A 4 6.12 9.50 17.33
CA GLY A 4 5.58 9.01 16.06
C GLY A 4 6.09 9.91 14.94
N ASN A 5 7.01 9.41 14.13
CA ASN A 5 7.48 10.13 12.96
C ASN A 5 6.27 10.29 12.03
N ALA A 6 5.80 11.52 11.85
CA ALA A 6 4.69 11.79 10.94
C ALA A 6 5.12 11.38 9.52
N ALA A 7 4.33 10.53 8.87
CA ALA A 7 4.58 10.15 7.49
C ALA A 7 4.58 11.41 6.62
N ARG A 8 5.58 11.53 5.75
CA ARG A 8 5.64 12.61 4.77
C ARG A 8 4.91 12.22 3.50
N PRO A 9 4.45 13.17 2.67
CA PRO A 9 3.79 12.85 1.42
C PRO A 9 4.58 11.86 0.54
N GLU A 10 5.92 11.95 0.51
CA GLU A 10 6.80 11.06 -0.24
C GLU A 10 6.83 9.60 0.30
N ASP A 11 6.50 9.40 1.57
CA ASP A 11 6.44 8.08 2.21
C ASP A 11 5.15 7.32 1.87
N LEU A 12 4.17 7.99 1.25
CA LEU A 12 2.84 7.46 1.03
C LEU A 12 2.65 7.00 -0.42
N VAL A 13 1.92 5.89 -0.57
CA VAL A 13 1.46 5.36 -1.86
C VAL A 13 -0.05 5.25 -1.89
N THR A 14 -0.62 5.57 -3.04
CA THR A 14 -2.03 5.37 -3.35
C THR A 14 -2.28 3.94 -3.82
N PHE A 15 -3.56 3.58 -3.94
CA PHE A 15 -3.96 2.35 -4.62
C PHE A 15 -3.49 2.30 -6.09
N GLY A 16 -3.40 3.47 -6.74
CA GLY A 16 -2.91 3.61 -8.11
C GLY A 16 -1.44 3.20 -8.23
N ASP A 17 -0.61 3.73 -7.34
CA ASP A 17 0.83 3.44 -7.29
C ASP A 17 1.08 1.95 -7.04
N ILE A 18 0.33 1.34 -6.11
CA ILE A 18 0.43 -0.09 -5.81
C ILE A 18 0.06 -0.93 -7.05
N ARG A 19 -1.01 -0.56 -7.75
CA ARG A 19 -1.46 -1.26 -8.96
C ARG A 19 -0.41 -1.16 -10.07
N GLU A 20 0.13 0.03 -10.28
CA GLU A 20 1.15 0.29 -11.30
C GLU A 20 2.43 -0.48 -11.01
N ALA A 21 2.93 -0.43 -9.78
CA ALA A 21 4.10 -1.18 -9.34
C ALA A 21 3.95 -2.70 -9.53
N LEU A 22 2.73 -3.23 -9.35
CA LEU A 22 2.47 -4.65 -9.55
C LEU A 22 2.24 -5.04 -11.01
N GLY A 23 2.06 -4.08 -11.92
CA GLY A 23 1.72 -4.36 -13.32
C GLY A 23 0.39 -5.11 -13.51
N VAL A 24 -0.56 -4.98 -12.56
CA VAL A 24 -1.82 -5.75 -12.55
C VAL A 24 -3.07 -4.94 -12.87
N THR A 25 -4.15 -5.67 -13.18
CA THR A 25 -5.48 -5.07 -13.34
C THR A 25 -6.00 -4.44 -12.04
N ARG A 26 -6.92 -3.48 -12.15
CA ARG A 26 -7.59 -2.86 -10.99
C ARG A 26 -8.26 -3.89 -10.08
N GLN A 27 -8.96 -4.86 -10.65
CA GLN A 27 -9.61 -5.92 -9.89
C GLN A 27 -8.58 -6.76 -9.11
N ARG A 28 -7.46 -7.12 -9.75
CA ARG A 28 -6.41 -7.90 -9.10
C ARG A 28 -5.77 -7.12 -7.96
N ALA A 29 -5.44 -5.84 -8.17
CA ALA A 29 -4.95 -4.97 -7.10
C ALA A 29 -5.95 -4.86 -5.94
N SER A 30 -7.25 -4.75 -6.22
CA SER A 30 -8.29 -4.70 -5.17
C SER A 30 -8.34 -5.95 -4.30
N VAL A 31 -8.11 -7.13 -4.89
CA VAL A 31 -8.03 -8.38 -4.13
C VAL A 31 -6.81 -8.37 -3.23
N ILE A 32 -5.65 -7.94 -3.75
CA ILE A 32 -4.37 -7.92 -3.01
C ILE A 32 -4.44 -7.01 -1.80
N VAL A 33 -4.88 -5.75 -1.99
CA VAL A 33 -4.98 -4.79 -0.89
C VAL A 33 -6.06 -5.15 0.15
N GLY A 34 -6.94 -6.11 -0.19
CA GLY A 34 -7.96 -6.65 0.70
C GLY A 34 -7.52 -7.89 1.47
N GLU A 35 -6.31 -8.40 1.23
CA GLU A 35 -5.81 -9.58 1.94
C GLU A 35 -5.60 -9.28 3.43
N ARG A 36 -5.94 -10.25 4.30
CA ARG A 36 -5.98 -10.07 5.77
C ARG A 36 -4.72 -9.50 6.41
N ARG A 37 -3.56 -9.72 5.78
CA ARG A 37 -2.24 -9.28 6.28
C ARG A 37 -1.63 -8.17 5.45
N PHE A 38 -2.34 -7.69 4.43
CA PHE A 38 -1.90 -6.51 3.70
C PHE A 38 -1.87 -5.31 4.68
N PRO A 39 -0.89 -4.40 4.55
CA PRO A 39 -0.81 -3.24 5.44
C PRO A 39 -2.10 -2.45 5.52
N ALA A 40 -2.45 -2.01 6.73
CA ALA A 40 -3.56 -1.09 6.91
C ALA A 40 -3.23 0.26 6.26
N PRO A 41 -4.20 0.97 5.67
CA PRO A 41 -3.96 2.32 5.20
C PRO A 41 -3.52 3.21 6.37
N TRP A 42 -2.47 4.01 6.16
CA TRP A 42 -2.05 5.07 7.06
C TRP A 42 -3.10 6.19 7.13
N PHE A 43 -3.75 6.46 6.00
CA PHE A 43 -4.85 7.42 5.88
C PHE A 43 -5.99 6.85 5.06
N VAL A 44 -7.21 7.18 5.48
CA VAL A 44 -8.45 6.95 4.74
C VAL A 44 -9.23 8.27 4.73
N SER A 45 -9.62 8.73 3.55
CA SER A 45 -10.47 9.93 3.43
C SER A 45 -11.82 9.71 4.08
N ARG A 46 -12.50 10.81 4.42
CA ARG A 46 -13.82 10.77 5.09
C ARG A 46 -14.87 9.97 4.32
N ASP A 47 -14.82 10.00 2.99
CA ASP A 47 -15.72 9.26 2.09
C ASP A 47 -15.23 7.84 1.80
N GLY A 48 -14.08 7.43 2.33
CA GLY A 48 -13.49 6.11 2.15
C GLY A 48 -12.90 5.85 0.76
N THR A 49 -12.95 6.82 -0.17
CA THR A 49 -12.53 6.61 -1.56
C THR A 49 -11.02 6.66 -1.72
N THR A 50 -10.34 7.52 -0.94
CA THR A 50 -8.90 7.67 -0.94
C THR A 50 -8.30 6.91 0.22
N ARG A 51 -7.34 6.05 -0.09
CA ARG A 51 -6.54 5.30 0.88
C ARG A 51 -5.08 5.51 0.54
N LEU A 52 -4.30 5.84 1.56
CA LEU A 52 -2.85 5.98 1.46
C LEU A 52 -2.19 4.98 2.40
N TRP A 53 -1.16 4.32 1.92
CA TRP A 53 -0.36 3.37 2.70
C TRP A 53 1.06 3.88 2.85
N LEU A 54 1.73 3.45 3.92
CA LEU A 54 3.18 3.61 4.01
C LEU A 54 3.84 2.74 2.95
N ARG A 55 4.62 3.37 2.07
CA ARG A 55 5.38 2.70 1.02
C ARG A 55 6.20 1.55 1.57
N ALA A 56 6.98 1.81 2.62
CA ALA A 56 7.85 0.82 3.24
C ALA A 56 7.11 -0.43 3.73
N GLU A 57 5.92 -0.28 4.31
CA GLU A 57 5.11 -1.42 4.78
C GLU A 57 4.57 -2.23 3.61
N VAL A 58 4.10 -1.55 2.56
CA VAL A 58 3.62 -2.21 1.34
C VAL A 58 4.74 -2.98 0.66
N GLU A 59 5.89 -2.36 0.45
CA GLU A 59 7.04 -3.00 -0.19
C GLU A 59 7.55 -4.19 0.64
N THR A 60 7.61 -4.06 1.96
CA THR A 60 7.97 -5.18 2.86
C THR A 60 6.99 -6.34 2.71
N TRP A 61 5.70 -6.05 2.64
CA TRP A 61 4.69 -7.08 2.44
C TRP A 61 4.80 -7.72 1.05
N LEU A 62 5.01 -6.92 0.01
CA LEU A 62 5.17 -7.40 -1.36
C LEU A 62 6.43 -8.28 -1.50
N ASP A 63 7.55 -7.91 -0.90
CA ASP A 63 8.76 -8.72 -0.87
C ASP A 63 8.52 -10.10 -0.26
N ALA A 64 7.75 -10.16 0.82
CA ALA A 64 7.45 -11.41 1.52
C ALA A 64 6.41 -12.29 0.80
N ASN A 65 5.49 -11.69 0.04
CA ASN A 65 4.31 -12.40 -0.49
C ASN A 65 4.27 -12.47 -2.03
N ARG A 66 5.11 -11.70 -2.72
CA ARG A 66 5.10 -11.50 -4.19
C ARG A 66 6.53 -11.34 -4.73
N PRO A 67 7.40 -12.35 -4.64
CA PRO A 67 8.84 -12.24 -4.92
C PRO A 67 9.21 -11.63 -6.30
N ASP A 68 8.31 -11.67 -7.28
CA ASP A 68 8.55 -11.16 -8.64
C ASP A 68 7.96 -9.76 -8.91
N TRP A 69 7.49 -9.04 -7.89
CA TRP A 69 6.80 -7.76 -8.09
C TRP A 69 7.71 -6.61 -8.53
N ARG A 70 9.03 -6.74 -8.40
CA ARG A 70 10.02 -5.71 -8.77
C ARG A 70 10.53 -5.83 -10.22
N GLY A 71 9.85 -6.61 -11.07
CA GLY A 71 10.22 -6.86 -12.47
C GLY A 71 9.58 -5.91 -13.47
#